data_AF-A0A3L7NDY7-F1
#
_entry.id   AF-A0A3L7NDY7-F1
#
_cell.length_a   1.000
_cell.length_b   1.000
_cell.length_c   1.000
_cell.angle_alpha   90.00
_cell.angle_beta   90.00
_cell.angle_gamma   90.00
#
_symmetry.space_group_name_H-M   'P 1'
#
loop_
_entity.id
_entity.type
_entity.pdbx_description
1 polymer ?
#
loop_
_entity_poly.entity_id
_entity_poly.type
_entity_poly.pdbx_seq_one_letter_code
_entity_poly.pdbx_strand_id
1 'polypeptide(L)'
;YIDNLIAALILAARRGTAGSVCTITNDEPVVLWQLLHDVLNQLGVRTPLKKVSKSVAMAAASCMEWQHRFFQRPGEPVMTRYAVGLLSRTQTFDQSAARSTLNYSPLVSMTDAVRETLESIMRKEETATATTVKLRMFSTGYTSHRAWLAEKGASRTEFIRFHAMIGIIDHPAAGLTLFDTGYAPRFFEATKRWPYKLYRWTTPVETSAELSAVNVLQRHGIEPASVKRIILSHFHADHVCGLKDFPNAEVLASASAWQAIQGKRGLAAVKRAILPDLFPHDLEKRLKLIENFHGSGFGPFTSSHDVFGDGSVRMLDLSGHAAGQIGLLLQREEGRSLLAADAVWTSRTFREDLPLTPGFRWLAASSVEANVSKKKLHEVFVQFPNVEIIPTHCPEIAARYGFDVEVDRLLNSASGDANVGSVTCSGPEA
;
A
#
# COMPACT_ATOMS: atom_id res chain seq x y z
N TYR A 1 -0.46 30.36 17.35
CA TYR A 1 -0.62 29.17 18.22
C TYR A 1 -1.90 29.32 19.05
N ILE A 2 -2.60 28.24 19.40
CA ILE A 2 -3.94 28.35 20.03
C ILE A 2 -3.90 29.05 21.39
N ASP A 3 -2.79 28.91 22.12
CA ASP A 3 -2.62 29.52 23.45
C ASP A 3 -2.65 31.05 23.42
N ASN A 4 -2.10 31.66 22.37
CA ASN A 4 -2.18 33.11 22.17
C ASN A 4 -3.63 33.59 21.99
N LEU A 5 -4.44 32.82 21.26
CA LEU A 5 -5.86 33.11 21.09
C LEU A 5 -6.62 32.95 22.41
N ILE A 6 -6.37 31.86 23.15
CA ILE A 6 -7.00 31.60 24.45
C ILE A 6 -6.64 32.72 25.44
N ALA A 7 -5.38 33.13 25.50
CA ALA A 7 -4.92 34.23 26.35
C ALA A 7 -5.63 35.54 26.00
N ALA A 8 -5.75 35.86 24.70
CA ALA A 8 -6.48 37.03 24.25
C ALA A 8 -7.97 36.97 24.61
N LEU A 9 -8.62 35.81 24.49
CA LEU A 9 -10.03 35.61 24.88
C LEU A 9 -10.23 35.80 26.39
N ILE A 10 -9.32 35.28 27.22
CA ILE A 10 -9.35 35.49 28.68
C ILE A 10 -9.18 36.97 29.01
N LEU A 11 -8.28 37.68 28.33
CA LEU A 11 -8.11 39.13 28.50
C LEU A 11 -9.35 39.90 28.05
N ALA A 12 -9.95 39.53 26.92
CA ALA A 12 -11.20 40.12 26.43
C ALA A 12 -12.36 39.91 27.41
N ALA A 13 -12.48 38.73 28.03
CA ALA A 13 -13.50 38.47 29.04
C ALA A 13 -13.31 39.32 30.32
N ARG A 14 -12.06 39.64 30.68
CA ARG A 14 -11.74 40.37 31.92
C ARG A 14 -11.68 41.89 31.75
N ARG A 15 -11.29 42.36 30.56
CA ARG A 15 -10.90 43.76 30.29
C ARG A 15 -11.51 44.31 29.01
N GLY A 16 -12.12 43.46 28.19
CA GLY A 16 -12.67 43.85 26.91
C GLY A 16 -13.85 44.78 27.06
N THR A 17 -14.00 45.68 26.10
CA THR A 17 -15.16 46.55 25.95
C THR A 17 -16.08 45.97 24.87
N ALA A 18 -17.38 45.91 25.14
CA ALA A 18 -18.36 45.44 24.18
C ALA A 18 -18.29 46.26 22.88
N GLY A 19 -18.24 45.58 21.72
CA GLY A 19 -18.16 46.20 20.39
C GLY A 19 -16.74 46.50 19.89
N SER A 20 -15.69 46.23 20.67
CA SER A 20 -14.31 46.37 20.21
C SER A 20 -13.87 45.20 19.32
N VAL A 21 -13.05 45.48 18.30
CA VAL A 21 -12.47 44.48 17.39
C VAL A 21 -10.95 44.55 17.49
N CYS A 22 -10.30 43.42 17.70
CA CYS A 22 -8.85 43.31 17.88
C CYS A 22 -8.30 42.19 17.01
N THR A 23 -7.12 42.41 16.40
CA THR A 23 -6.37 41.36 15.70
C THR A 23 -5.38 40.74 16.67
N ILE A 24 -5.37 39.41 16.76
CA ILE A 24 -4.47 38.65 17.63
C ILE A 24 -3.46 37.91 16.76
N THR A 25 -2.18 38.20 16.95
CA THR A 25 -1.06 37.53 16.26
C THR A 25 0.08 37.22 17.22
N ASN A 26 1.17 36.67 16.69
CA ASN A 26 2.41 36.38 17.41
C ASN A 26 3.37 37.60 17.49
N ASP A 27 2.97 38.78 17.00
CA ASP A 27 3.75 40.03 17.07
C ASP A 27 5.15 40.01 16.42
N GLU A 28 5.36 39.10 15.48
CA GLU A 28 6.63 38.94 14.78
C GLU A 28 6.39 38.95 13.26
N PRO A 29 7.22 39.68 12.48
CA PRO A 29 7.14 39.60 11.03
C PRO A 29 7.62 38.23 10.55
N VAL A 30 6.79 37.54 9.76
CA VAL A 30 7.12 36.21 9.23
C VAL A 30 7.35 36.28 7.73
N VAL A 31 8.53 35.87 7.29
CA VAL A 31 8.82 35.62 5.88
C VAL A 31 8.35 34.21 5.54
N LEU A 32 7.11 34.08 5.04
CA LEU A 32 6.45 32.79 4.81
C LEU A 32 7.31 31.75 4.10
N TRP A 33 8.00 32.14 3.01
CA TRP A 33 8.81 31.20 2.23
C TRP A 33 10.05 30.70 2.96
N GLN A 34 10.63 31.54 3.83
CA GLN A 34 11.75 31.13 4.68
C GLN A 34 11.25 30.16 5.76
N LEU A 35 10.14 30.50 6.41
CA LEU A 35 9.49 29.62 7.40
C LEU A 35 9.17 28.24 6.81
N LEU A 36 8.57 28.19 5.60
CA LEU A 36 8.28 26.92 4.93
C LEU A 36 9.55 26.13 4.63
N HIS A 37 10.62 26.80 4.20
CA HIS A 37 11.89 26.14 3.94
C HIS A 37 12.49 25.54 5.21
N ASP A 38 12.47 26.29 6.31
CA ASP A 38 13.01 25.86 7.60
C ASP A 38 12.24 24.67 8.18
N VAL A 39 10.91 24.69 8.08
CA VAL A 39 10.03 23.57 8.50
C VAL A 39 10.30 22.32 7.65
N LEU A 40 10.35 22.44 6.32
CA LEU A 40 10.59 21.30 5.43
C LEU A 40 11.98 20.68 5.64
N ASN A 41 13.01 21.51 5.84
CA ASN A 41 14.36 21.06 6.13
C ASN A 41 14.43 20.28 7.45
N GLN A 42 13.77 20.77 8.50
CA GLN A 42 13.72 20.10 9.81
C GLN A 42 12.96 18.76 9.74
N LEU A 43 11.97 18.64 8.85
CA LEU A 43 11.28 17.38 8.57
C LEU A 43 12.05 16.44 7.61
N GLY A 44 13.26 16.80 7.18
CA GLY A 44 14.07 15.99 6.27
C GLY A 44 13.58 15.96 4.81
N VAL A 45 12.60 16.79 4.45
CA VAL A 45 12.03 16.86 3.10
C VAL A 45 12.95 17.69 2.19
N ARG A 46 13.79 17.00 1.41
CA ARG A 46 14.74 17.63 0.48
C ARG A 46 14.12 17.89 -0.89
N THR A 47 13.13 18.77 -0.99
CA THR A 47 12.61 19.21 -2.30
C THR A 47 12.96 20.65 -2.61
N PRO A 48 13.55 20.96 -3.78
CA PRO A 48 13.77 22.33 -4.21
C PRO A 48 12.41 22.98 -4.51
N LEU A 49 12.05 24.02 -3.75
CA LEU A 49 10.86 24.83 -4.01
C LEU A 49 11.01 25.51 -5.37
N LYS A 50 10.14 25.18 -6.32
CA LYS A 50 10.12 25.81 -7.65
C LYS A 50 9.30 27.08 -7.61
N LYS A 51 9.83 28.16 -8.20
CA LYS A 51 9.12 29.43 -8.34
C LYS A 51 8.16 29.35 -9.53
N VAL A 52 6.91 29.77 -9.31
CA VAL A 52 5.87 29.87 -10.34
C VAL A 52 5.36 31.31 -10.36
N SER A 53 5.13 31.87 -11.55
CA SER A 53 4.57 33.21 -11.65
C SER A 53 3.11 33.23 -11.17
N LYS A 54 2.71 34.33 -10.53
CA LYS A 54 1.34 34.50 -10.01
C LYS A 54 0.28 34.27 -11.09
N SER A 55 0.51 34.75 -12.31
CA SER A 55 -0.44 34.60 -13.42
C SER A 55 -0.62 33.13 -13.81
N VAL A 56 0.46 32.36 -13.86
CA VAL A 56 0.41 30.92 -14.15
C VAL A 56 -0.29 30.17 -13.02
N ALA A 57 0.05 30.47 -11.77
CA ALA A 57 -0.61 29.87 -10.61
C ALA A 57 -2.11 30.19 -10.57
N MET A 58 -2.49 31.43 -10.89
CA MET A 58 -3.89 31.87 -10.95
C MET A 58 -4.67 31.14 -12.06
N ALA A 59 -4.06 30.97 -13.24
CA ALA A 59 -4.67 30.22 -14.34
C ALA A 59 -4.86 28.74 -13.97
N ALA A 60 -3.85 28.11 -13.36
CA ALA A 60 -3.94 26.73 -12.88
C ALA A 60 -5.03 26.56 -11.83
N ALA A 61 -5.08 27.43 -10.82
CA ALA A 61 -6.11 27.41 -9.78
C ALA A 61 -7.52 27.63 -10.35
N SER A 62 -7.67 28.52 -11.35
CA SER A 62 -8.94 28.73 -12.04
C SER A 62 -9.43 27.47 -12.77
N CYS A 63 -8.50 26.77 -13.43
CA CYS A 63 -8.78 25.50 -14.11
C CYS A 63 -9.17 24.40 -13.10
N MET A 64 -8.45 24.30 -11.98
CA MET A 64 -8.74 23.33 -10.92
C MET A 64 -10.10 23.58 -10.27
N GLU A 65 -10.45 24.83 -9.95
CA GLU A 65 -11.78 25.19 -9.42
C GLU A 65 -12.89 24.92 -10.44
N TRP A 66 -12.65 25.18 -11.72
CA TRP A 66 -13.62 24.85 -12.78
C TRP A 66 -13.82 23.35 -12.89
N GLN A 67 -12.73 22.58 -12.96
CA GLN A 67 -12.75 21.12 -13.07
C GLN A 67 -13.48 20.51 -11.87
N HIS A 68 -13.15 20.95 -10.65
CA HIS A 68 -13.77 20.44 -9.43
C HIS A 68 -15.28 20.67 -9.41
N ARG A 69 -15.74 21.87 -9.81
CA ARG A 69 -17.18 22.18 -9.94
C ARG A 69 -17.84 21.40 -11.07
N PHE A 70 -17.20 21.30 -12.22
CA PHE A 70 -17.75 20.61 -13.40
C PHE A 70 -17.95 19.11 -13.15
N PHE A 71 -17.01 18.47 -12.46
CA PHE A 71 -17.08 17.05 -12.13
C PHE A 71 -17.74 16.74 -10.78
N GLN A 72 -18.30 17.73 -10.08
CA GLN A 72 -18.97 17.59 -8.77
C GLN A 72 -18.16 16.74 -7.75
N ARG A 73 -16.85 16.96 -7.69
CA ARG A 73 -15.99 16.19 -6.78
C ARG A 73 -16.26 16.61 -5.32
N PRO A 74 -16.31 15.67 -4.37
CA PRO A 74 -16.40 16.00 -2.95
C PRO A 74 -15.13 16.72 -2.47
N GLY A 75 -15.27 17.60 -1.47
CA GLY A 75 -14.17 18.33 -0.85
C GLY A 75 -13.76 19.61 -1.59
N GLU A 76 -12.52 20.06 -1.39
CA GLU A 76 -11.95 21.27 -2.00
C GLU A 76 -10.89 20.94 -3.08
N PRO A 77 -10.71 21.78 -4.11
CA PRO A 77 -9.62 21.65 -5.05
C PRO A 77 -8.26 21.78 -4.35
N VAL A 78 -7.23 21.07 -4.86
CA VAL A 78 -5.86 21.12 -4.33
C VAL A 78 -5.29 22.55 -4.26
N MET A 79 -5.66 23.41 -5.22
CA MET A 79 -5.27 24.81 -5.22
C MET A 79 -6.43 25.70 -5.66
N THR A 80 -6.75 26.68 -4.83
CA THR A 80 -7.79 27.68 -5.10
C THR A 80 -7.18 29.02 -5.47
N ARG A 81 -7.92 29.86 -6.18
CA ARG A 81 -7.54 31.24 -6.48
C ARG A 81 -7.35 32.04 -5.20
N TYR A 82 -8.12 31.72 -4.16
CA TYR A 82 -7.96 32.27 -2.82
C TYR A 82 -6.57 31.93 -2.24
N ALA A 83 -6.17 30.65 -2.26
CA ALA A 83 -4.86 30.22 -1.80
C ALA A 83 -3.72 30.90 -2.58
N VAL A 84 -3.82 31.02 -3.91
CA VAL A 84 -2.84 31.76 -4.73
C VAL A 84 -2.81 33.24 -4.31
N GLY A 85 -3.97 33.85 -4.06
CA GLY A 85 -4.07 35.23 -3.56
C GLY A 85 -3.35 35.42 -2.23
N LEU A 86 -3.54 34.48 -1.30
CA LEU A 86 -2.95 34.49 0.04
C LEU A 86 -1.42 34.33 0.00
N LEU A 87 -0.92 33.41 -0.82
CA LEU A 87 0.52 33.10 -0.94
C LEU A 87 1.31 34.10 -1.79
N SER A 88 0.64 34.87 -2.66
CA SER A 88 1.28 35.82 -3.58
C SER A 88 1.29 37.26 -3.10
N ARG A 89 0.84 37.54 -1.87
CA ARG A 89 0.74 38.89 -1.32
C ARG A 89 1.31 38.95 0.09
N THR A 90 1.89 40.09 0.42
CA THR A 90 2.23 40.45 1.81
C THR A 90 0.95 40.67 2.59
N GLN A 91 0.90 40.13 3.80
CA GLN A 91 -0.20 40.33 4.74
C GLN A 91 0.32 41.09 5.94
N THR A 92 -0.40 42.12 6.34
CA THR A 92 -0.05 42.97 7.48
C THR A 92 -1.20 42.93 8.47
N PHE A 93 -0.89 42.63 9.72
CA PHE A 93 -1.85 42.56 10.81
C PHE A 93 -1.46 43.58 11.87
N ASP A 94 -2.37 44.51 12.17
CA ASP A 94 -2.17 45.49 13.24
C ASP A 94 -2.80 45.00 14.53
N GLN A 95 -1.97 44.87 15.56
CA GLN A 95 -2.38 44.44 16.90
C GLN A 95 -2.38 45.58 17.94
N SER A 96 -2.27 46.83 17.48
CA SER A 96 -2.28 48.02 18.36
C SER A 96 -3.51 48.06 19.26
N ALA A 97 -4.69 47.72 18.73
CA ALA A 97 -5.93 47.66 19.50
C ALA A 97 -5.90 46.60 20.61
N ALA A 98 -5.33 45.42 20.34
CA ALA A 98 -5.19 44.35 21.34
C ALA A 98 -4.23 44.77 22.46
N ARG A 99 -3.12 45.44 22.11
CA ARG A 99 -2.16 45.97 23.10
C ARG A 99 -2.76 47.08 23.95
N SER A 100 -3.43 48.07 23.34
CA SER A 100 -3.95 49.21 24.09
C SER A 100 -5.18 48.87 24.93
N THR A 101 -6.07 48.03 24.43
CA THR A 101 -7.37 47.74 25.07
C THR A 101 -7.28 46.57 26.04
N LEU A 102 -6.57 45.50 25.65
CA LEU A 102 -6.51 44.27 26.44
C LEU A 102 -5.20 44.17 27.24
N ASN A 103 -4.22 45.03 26.96
CA ASN A 103 -2.83 44.85 27.40
C ASN A 103 -2.29 43.47 27.00
N TYR A 104 -2.62 43.05 25.77
CA TYR A 104 -2.22 41.78 25.20
C TYR A 104 -0.74 41.79 24.78
N SER A 105 -0.06 40.69 25.08
CA SER A 105 1.26 40.32 24.58
C SER A 105 1.22 38.82 24.26
N PRO A 106 1.83 38.36 23.14
CA PRO A 106 1.85 36.95 22.80
C PRO A 106 2.58 36.12 23.86
N LEU A 107 2.00 34.98 24.23
CA LEU A 107 2.64 34.03 25.16
C LEU A 107 3.64 33.12 24.44
N VAL A 108 3.36 32.79 23.19
CA VAL A 108 4.16 31.89 22.36
C VAL A 108 4.68 32.65 21.14
N SER A 109 6.01 32.69 20.97
CA SER A 109 6.67 33.28 19.80
C SER A 109 6.43 32.44 18.53
N MET A 110 6.76 32.95 17.34
CA MET A 110 6.68 32.10 16.13
C MET A 110 7.70 30.96 16.18
N THR A 111 8.89 31.22 16.70
CA THR A 111 9.95 30.22 16.82
C THR A 111 9.52 29.08 17.74
N ASP A 112 8.95 29.39 18.90
CA ASP A 112 8.43 28.39 19.84
C ASP A 112 7.24 27.65 19.26
N ALA A 113 6.31 28.35 18.60
CA ALA A 113 5.17 27.71 17.95
C ALA A 113 5.60 26.71 16.86
N VAL A 114 6.61 27.05 16.06
CA VAL A 114 7.18 26.16 15.05
C VAL A 114 7.87 24.98 15.69
N ARG A 115 8.71 25.21 16.71
CA ARG A 115 9.39 24.14 17.46
C ARG A 115 8.38 23.19 18.08
N GLU A 116 7.38 23.68 18.80
CA GLU A 116 6.35 22.83 19.42
C GLU A 116 5.50 22.08 18.39
N THR A 117 5.21 22.71 17.24
CA THR A 117 4.51 22.05 16.14
C THR A 117 5.36 20.93 15.56
N LEU A 118 6.64 21.18 15.30
CA LEU A 118 7.58 20.17 14.81
C LEU A 118 7.77 19.06 15.83
N GLU A 119 8.01 19.39 17.10
CA GLU A 119 8.07 18.41 18.18
C GLU A 119 6.77 17.64 18.32
N SER A 120 5.59 18.23 18.09
CA SER A 120 4.32 17.50 18.09
C SER A 120 4.17 16.59 16.87
N ILE A 121 4.67 16.98 15.71
CA ILE A 121 4.67 16.15 14.50
C ILE A 121 5.65 14.99 14.69
N MET A 122 6.87 15.28 15.13
CA MET A 122 7.90 14.30 15.45
C MET A 122 7.49 13.42 16.62
N ARG A 123 6.88 13.96 17.69
CA ARG A 123 6.25 13.15 18.76
C ARG A 123 5.10 12.33 18.23
N LYS A 124 4.25 12.78 17.30
CA LYS A 124 3.25 11.89 16.68
C LYS A 124 3.92 10.76 15.87
N GLU A 125 5.13 10.98 15.36
CA GLU A 125 5.96 9.92 14.76
C GLU A 125 6.72 9.05 15.79
N GLU A 126 7.10 9.59 16.96
CA GLU A 126 7.97 8.97 17.99
C GLU A 126 7.21 8.40 19.22
N THR A 127 6.10 9.02 19.65
CA THR A 127 5.20 8.58 20.75
C THR A 127 4.21 7.51 20.33
N ALA A 128 4.13 7.18 19.04
CA ALA A 128 3.87 5.80 18.71
C ALA A 128 5.08 5.02 19.22
N THR A 129 4.97 4.40 20.40
CA THR A 129 5.82 3.28 20.79
C THR A 129 5.64 2.25 19.68
N ALA A 130 6.43 2.38 18.61
CA ALA A 130 5.98 1.94 17.30
C ALA A 130 5.88 0.42 17.34
N THR A 131 4.64 -0.09 17.46
CA THR A 131 4.42 -1.53 17.46
C THR A 131 5.06 -2.04 16.18
N THR A 132 6.07 -2.88 16.34
CA THR A 132 6.72 -3.53 15.22
C THR A 132 6.07 -4.89 15.00
N VAL A 133 6.01 -5.29 13.74
CA VAL A 133 5.62 -6.65 13.35
C VAL A 133 6.82 -7.42 12.84
N LYS A 134 6.80 -8.74 13.02
CA LYS A 134 7.75 -9.62 12.34
C LYS A 134 7.14 -10.09 11.03
N LEU A 135 7.93 -10.02 9.96
CA LEU A 135 7.55 -10.49 8.64
C LEU A 135 8.39 -11.72 8.27
N ARG A 136 7.72 -12.79 7.82
CA ARG A 136 8.35 -13.91 7.12
C ARG A 136 7.65 -14.12 5.80
N MET A 137 8.40 -14.16 4.70
CA MET A 137 7.86 -14.36 3.36
C MET A 137 8.16 -15.77 2.88
N PHE A 138 7.22 -16.37 2.15
CA PHE A 138 7.36 -17.71 1.57
C PHE A 138 6.80 -17.76 0.17
N SER A 139 7.34 -18.64 -0.67
CA SER A 139 6.72 -19.00 -1.94
C SER A 139 5.82 -20.21 -1.78
N THR A 140 4.71 -20.20 -2.51
CA THR A 140 3.74 -21.30 -2.58
C THR A 140 3.77 -22.02 -3.94
N GLY A 141 4.84 -21.82 -4.70
CA GLY A 141 4.97 -22.23 -6.09
C GLY A 141 5.12 -21.03 -7.02
N TYR A 142 5.19 -21.29 -8.32
CA TYR A 142 5.40 -20.26 -9.33
C TYR A 142 4.71 -20.59 -10.65
N THR A 143 4.60 -19.58 -11.53
CA THR A 143 4.44 -19.77 -12.98
C THR A 143 5.68 -19.25 -13.70
N SER A 144 5.98 -19.77 -14.88
CA SER A 144 7.18 -19.39 -15.65
C SER A 144 6.82 -18.69 -16.96
N HIS A 145 7.35 -17.49 -17.17
CA HIS A 145 7.20 -16.77 -18.45
C HIS A 145 8.51 -16.12 -18.89
N ARG A 146 8.55 -15.69 -20.16
CA ARG A 146 9.72 -15.02 -20.73
C ARG A 146 9.95 -13.66 -20.06
N ALA A 147 11.20 -13.32 -19.77
CA ALA A 147 11.58 -12.11 -19.04
C ALA A 147 11.04 -10.82 -19.69
N TRP A 148 11.07 -10.73 -21.03
CA TRP A 148 10.54 -9.57 -21.77
C TRP A 148 9.05 -9.28 -21.53
N LEU A 149 8.27 -10.27 -21.04
CA LEU A 149 6.88 -10.07 -20.68
C LEU A 149 6.75 -9.21 -19.42
N ALA A 150 7.65 -9.37 -18.46
CA ALA A 150 7.63 -8.62 -17.22
C ALA A 150 8.36 -7.28 -17.31
N GLU A 151 9.43 -7.21 -18.09
CA GLU A 151 10.33 -6.08 -18.05
C GLU A 151 10.72 -5.59 -19.45
N LYS A 152 10.64 -4.28 -19.64
CA LYS A 152 11.03 -3.64 -20.90
C LYS A 152 12.55 -3.74 -21.07
N GLY A 153 12.97 -4.33 -22.19
CA GLY A 153 14.39 -4.46 -22.53
C GLY A 153 15.04 -5.72 -21.96
N ALA A 154 14.31 -6.55 -21.22
CA ALA A 154 14.79 -7.85 -20.78
C ALA A 154 14.92 -8.86 -21.93
N SER A 155 15.65 -9.94 -21.66
CA SER A 155 15.92 -11.02 -22.63
C SER A 155 14.63 -11.62 -23.20
N ARG A 156 14.68 -11.94 -24.51
CA ARG A 156 13.57 -12.62 -25.21
C ARG A 156 13.61 -14.14 -25.01
N THR A 157 14.75 -14.69 -24.60
CA THR A 157 14.99 -16.13 -24.47
C THR A 157 15.06 -16.59 -23.02
N GLU A 158 15.28 -15.70 -22.07
CA GLU A 158 15.31 -16.05 -20.66
C GLU A 158 13.89 -16.25 -20.12
N PHE A 159 13.73 -17.24 -19.24
CA PHE A 159 12.53 -17.43 -18.43
C PHE A 159 12.79 -16.92 -17.03
N ILE A 160 11.77 -16.29 -16.44
CA ILE A 160 11.75 -15.93 -15.03
C ILE A 160 10.58 -16.65 -14.36
N ARG A 161 10.78 -17.02 -13.09
CA ARG A 161 9.75 -17.58 -12.22
C ARG A 161 8.99 -16.45 -11.54
N PHE A 162 7.68 -16.44 -11.73
CA PHE A 162 6.71 -15.57 -11.07
C PHE A 162 6.18 -16.35 -9.88
N HIS A 163 6.86 -16.23 -8.74
CA HIS A 163 6.44 -16.90 -7.52
C HIS A 163 5.12 -16.32 -7.01
N ALA A 164 4.20 -17.18 -6.61
CA ALA A 164 3.10 -16.79 -5.74
C ALA A 164 3.62 -16.74 -4.31
N MET A 165 3.47 -15.60 -3.63
CA MET A 165 4.02 -15.38 -2.29
C MET A 165 2.93 -15.31 -1.23
N ILE A 166 3.29 -15.68 0.00
CA ILE A 166 2.54 -15.33 1.21
C ILE A 166 3.45 -14.61 2.20
N GLY A 167 2.88 -13.70 2.98
CA GLY A 167 3.55 -13.09 4.12
C GLY A 167 2.92 -13.53 5.43
N ILE A 168 3.72 -14.06 6.36
CA ILE A 168 3.33 -14.28 7.75
C ILE A 168 3.73 -13.05 8.55
N ILE A 169 2.73 -12.30 9.01
CA ILE A 169 2.87 -11.10 9.82
C ILE A 169 2.51 -11.46 11.26
N ASP A 170 3.50 -11.44 12.15
CA ASP A 170 3.32 -11.68 13.58
C ASP A 170 3.27 -10.34 14.30
N HIS A 171 2.09 -10.02 14.82
CA HIS A 171 1.80 -8.80 15.55
C HIS A 171 1.68 -9.09 17.05
N PRO A 172 2.40 -8.38 17.93
CA PRO A 172 2.51 -8.74 19.35
C PRO A 172 1.17 -8.75 20.10
N ALA A 173 0.28 -7.80 19.82
CA ALA A 173 -1.06 -7.75 20.42
C ALA A 173 -2.15 -8.45 19.57
N ALA A 174 -2.19 -8.17 18.26
CA ALA A 174 -3.26 -8.66 17.40
C ALA A 174 -3.12 -10.13 17.01
N GLY A 175 -1.91 -10.72 17.07
CA GLY A 175 -1.63 -12.10 16.68
C GLY A 175 -1.39 -12.26 15.17
N LEU A 176 -1.43 -13.51 14.69
CA LEU A 176 -0.99 -13.87 13.35
C LEU A 176 -1.94 -13.40 12.26
N THR A 177 -1.37 -12.74 11.26
CA THR A 177 -2.02 -12.30 10.04
C THR A 177 -1.28 -12.84 8.81
N LEU A 178 -2.00 -13.40 7.86
CA LEU A 178 -1.45 -13.73 6.54
C LEU A 178 -1.69 -12.59 5.56
N PHE A 179 -0.68 -12.26 4.76
CA PHE A 179 -0.82 -11.47 3.55
C PHE A 179 -0.86 -12.42 2.36
N ASP A 180 -2.02 -12.49 1.70
CA ASP A 180 -2.37 -13.48 0.69
C ASP A 180 -2.25 -14.94 1.17
N THR A 181 -2.67 -15.88 0.30
CA THR A 181 -2.70 -17.33 0.57
C THR A 181 -2.10 -18.18 -0.54
N GLY A 182 -1.50 -17.54 -1.55
CA GLY A 182 -0.67 -18.23 -2.53
C GLY A 182 -1.41 -19.22 -3.44
N TYR A 183 -0.63 -20.09 -4.08
CA TYR A 183 -1.08 -21.31 -4.74
C TYR A 183 -1.28 -22.47 -3.76
N ALA A 184 -2.10 -23.43 -4.17
CA ALA A 184 -2.27 -24.72 -3.53
C ALA A 184 -2.69 -25.75 -4.60
N PRO A 185 -2.54 -27.08 -4.37
CA PRO A 185 -2.90 -28.11 -5.35
C PRO A 185 -4.33 -28.02 -5.89
N ARG A 186 -5.27 -27.46 -5.12
CA ARG A 186 -6.65 -27.24 -5.55
C ARG A 186 -6.80 -26.29 -6.75
N PHE A 187 -5.76 -25.51 -7.08
CA PHE A 187 -5.67 -24.79 -8.33
C PHE A 187 -5.91 -25.70 -9.55
N PHE A 188 -5.32 -26.89 -9.53
CA PHE A 188 -5.45 -27.84 -10.64
C PHE A 188 -6.88 -28.38 -10.76
N GLU A 189 -7.57 -28.62 -9.64
CA GLU A 189 -8.99 -29.01 -9.62
C GLU A 189 -9.90 -27.87 -10.12
N ALA A 190 -9.71 -26.65 -9.61
CA ALA A 190 -10.50 -25.48 -10.00
C ALA A 190 -10.37 -25.12 -11.48
N THR A 191 -9.28 -25.54 -12.13
CA THR A 191 -9.02 -25.32 -13.56
C THR A 191 -9.38 -26.52 -14.45
N LYS A 192 -9.91 -27.63 -13.91
CA LYS A 192 -10.34 -28.78 -14.73
C LYS A 192 -11.53 -28.49 -15.63
N ARG A 193 -12.43 -27.60 -15.21
CA ARG A 193 -13.70 -27.34 -15.93
C ARG A 193 -13.52 -26.21 -16.95
N TRP A 194 -14.22 -26.31 -18.07
CA TRP A 194 -14.35 -25.19 -19.01
C TRP A 194 -15.19 -24.07 -18.36
N PRO A 195 -14.83 -22.78 -18.49
CA PRO A 195 -13.71 -22.21 -19.27
C PRO A 195 -12.40 -22.03 -18.49
N TYR A 196 -12.34 -22.43 -17.23
CA TYR A 196 -11.19 -22.22 -16.34
C TYR A 196 -9.91 -22.94 -16.79
N LYS A 197 -10.01 -23.97 -17.66
CA LYS A 197 -8.86 -24.54 -18.36
C LYS A 197 -8.01 -23.49 -19.09
N LEU A 198 -8.63 -22.45 -19.66
CA LEU A 198 -7.93 -21.38 -20.35
C LEU A 198 -6.91 -20.68 -19.44
N TYR A 199 -7.30 -20.44 -18.18
CA TYR A 199 -6.43 -19.80 -17.20
C TYR A 199 -5.15 -20.62 -16.99
N ARG A 200 -5.30 -21.94 -16.78
CA ARG A 200 -4.17 -22.87 -16.62
C ARG A 200 -3.29 -22.97 -17.86
N TRP A 201 -3.86 -22.91 -19.06
CA TRP A 201 -3.04 -22.97 -20.29
C TRP A 201 -2.14 -21.75 -20.45
N THR A 202 -2.57 -20.60 -19.93
CA THR A 202 -1.78 -19.37 -19.94
C THR A 202 -0.92 -19.18 -18.70
N THR A 203 -1.01 -20.08 -17.70
CA THR A 203 -0.24 -20.04 -16.44
C THR A 203 0.34 -21.43 -16.15
N PRO A 204 1.56 -21.76 -16.63
CA PRO A 204 2.21 -23.02 -16.31
C PRO A 204 2.62 -23.05 -14.82
N VAL A 205 1.66 -23.38 -13.96
CA VAL A 205 1.82 -23.41 -12.50
C VAL A 205 2.57 -24.66 -12.05
N GLU A 206 3.58 -24.45 -11.21
CA GLU A 206 4.29 -25.45 -10.44
C GLU A 206 4.05 -25.20 -8.95
N THR A 207 3.39 -26.15 -8.28
CA THR A 207 3.07 -26.09 -6.84
C THR A 207 2.86 -27.52 -6.32
N SER A 208 2.86 -27.71 -5.01
CA SER A 208 2.62 -28.99 -4.33
C SER A 208 1.88 -28.77 -3.00
N ALA A 209 1.42 -29.85 -2.36
CA ALA A 209 0.80 -29.74 -1.04
C ALA A 209 1.77 -29.11 -0.03
N GLU A 210 3.03 -29.55 -0.07
CA GLU A 210 4.13 -28.98 0.71
C GLU A 210 4.33 -27.48 0.51
N LEU A 211 4.02 -26.93 -0.65
CA LEU A 211 4.15 -25.49 -0.89
C LEU A 211 2.91 -24.69 -0.47
N SER A 212 1.78 -25.34 -0.17
CA SER A 212 0.57 -24.62 0.23
C SER A 212 0.78 -23.84 1.53
N ALA A 213 0.10 -22.70 1.67
CA ALA A 213 0.23 -21.83 2.83
C ALA A 213 0.03 -22.58 4.17
N VAL A 214 -0.92 -23.50 4.22
CA VAL A 214 -1.19 -24.33 5.42
C VAL A 214 0.01 -25.20 5.79
N ASN A 215 0.66 -25.85 4.82
CA ASN A 215 1.83 -26.69 5.08
C ASN A 215 3.09 -25.87 5.35
N VAL A 216 3.23 -24.69 4.74
CA VAL A 216 4.27 -23.73 5.11
C VAL A 216 4.15 -23.39 6.60
N LEU A 217 2.96 -23.02 7.08
CA LEU A 217 2.75 -22.71 8.49
C LEU A 217 3.14 -23.90 9.40
N GLN A 218 2.65 -25.10 9.08
CA GLN A 218 2.94 -26.30 9.85
C GLN A 218 4.44 -26.62 9.92
N ARG A 219 5.18 -26.54 8.81
CA ARG A 219 6.63 -26.77 8.79
C ARG A 219 7.42 -25.75 9.60
N HIS A 220 6.87 -24.55 9.77
CA HIS A 220 7.45 -23.51 10.60
C HIS A 220 6.91 -23.52 12.04
N GLY A 221 6.25 -24.60 12.46
CA GLY A 221 5.74 -24.79 13.83
C GLY A 221 4.57 -23.89 14.17
N ILE A 222 3.85 -23.38 13.17
CA ILE A 222 2.69 -22.49 13.34
C ILE A 222 1.43 -23.32 13.11
N GLU A 223 0.54 -23.34 14.08
CA GLU A 223 -0.77 -23.97 13.93
C GLU A 223 -1.63 -23.14 12.95
N PRO A 224 -2.13 -23.71 11.84
CA PRO A 224 -2.94 -22.96 10.88
C PRO A 224 -4.21 -22.34 11.49
N ALA A 225 -4.79 -22.99 12.50
CA ALA A 225 -5.98 -22.49 13.21
C ALA A 225 -5.70 -21.22 14.04
N SER A 226 -4.43 -20.91 14.32
CA SER A 226 -4.03 -19.69 15.04
C SER A 226 -3.99 -18.43 14.17
N VAL A 227 -4.14 -18.57 12.84
CA VAL A 227 -4.28 -17.44 11.92
C VAL A 227 -5.61 -16.74 12.20
N LYS A 228 -5.52 -15.54 12.78
CA LYS A 228 -6.71 -14.74 13.10
C LYS A 228 -7.24 -13.99 11.90
N ARG A 229 -6.35 -13.61 10.99
CA ARG A 229 -6.67 -12.72 9.87
C ARG A 229 -5.90 -13.08 8.60
N ILE A 230 -6.56 -12.85 7.47
CA ILE A 230 -5.96 -12.84 6.14
C ILE A 230 -6.23 -11.46 5.55
N ILE A 231 -5.20 -10.80 5.05
CA ILE A 231 -5.33 -9.59 4.25
C ILE A 231 -5.03 -9.98 2.81
N LEU A 232 -6.02 -9.82 1.93
CA LEU A 232 -5.86 -10.08 0.51
C LEU A 232 -5.41 -8.81 -0.20
N SER A 233 -4.28 -8.89 -0.91
CA SER A 233 -3.84 -7.83 -1.82
C SER A 233 -4.86 -7.62 -2.93
N HIS A 234 -5.36 -8.72 -3.50
CA HIS A 234 -6.44 -8.81 -4.47
C HIS A 234 -6.90 -10.28 -4.64
N PHE A 235 -7.75 -10.57 -5.62
CA PHE A 235 -8.47 -11.85 -5.72
C PHE A 235 -7.97 -12.80 -6.83
N HIS A 236 -6.84 -12.52 -7.48
CA HIS A 236 -6.31 -13.44 -8.50
C HIS A 236 -5.99 -14.82 -7.90
N ALA A 237 -6.08 -15.86 -8.73
CA ALA A 237 -6.06 -17.25 -8.29
C ALA A 237 -4.83 -17.62 -7.43
N ASP A 238 -3.69 -17.01 -7.71
CA ASP A 238 -2.41 -17.21 -7.05
C ASP A 238 -2.25 -16.44 -5.72
N HIS A 239 -3.23 -15.63 -5.34
CA HIS A 239 -3.29 -14.96 -4.04
C HIS A 239 -4.33 -15.57 -3.10
N VAL A 240 -5.27 -16.37 -3.62
CA VAL A 240 -6.47 -16.81 -2.89
C VAL A 240 -6.62 -18.33 -2.75
N CYS A 241 -5.69 -19.12 -3.31
CA CYS A 241 -5.89 -20.57 -3.41
C CYS A 241 -5.93 -21.26 -2.03
N GLY A 242 -5.18 -20.75 -1.06
CA GLY A 242 -5.16 -21.27 0.32
C GLY A 242 -6.31 -20.80 1.21
N LEU A 243 -7.23 -19.93 0.73
CA LEU A 243 -8.29 -19.35 1.58
C LEU A 243 -9.15 -20.39 2.32
N LYS A 244 -9.41 -21.55 1.71
CA LYS A 244 -10.25 -22.59 2.34
C LYS A 244 -9.56 -23.31 3.50
N ASP A 245 -8.25 -23.17 3.65
CA ASP A 245 -7.47 -23.85 4.69
C ASP A 245 -7.48 -23.09 6.02
N PHE A 246 -8.09 -21.90 6.05
CA PHE A 246 -8.17 -21.00 7.21
C PHE A 246 -9.62 -20.58 7.51
N PRO A 247 -10.51 -21.52 7.89
CA PRO A 247 -11.94 -21.25 8.06
C PRO A 247 -12.25 -20.28 9.21
N ASN A 248 -11.35 -20.16 10.20
CA ASN A 248 -11.55 -19.30 11.37
C ASN A 248 -11.04 -17.86 11.16
N ALA A 249 -10.31 -17.59 10.07
CA ALA A 249 -9.69 -16.30 9.85
C ALA A 249 -10.68 -15.28 9.28
N GLU A 250 -10.67 -14.07 9.84
CA GLU A 250 -11.27 -12.90 9.22
C GLU A 250 -10.53 -12.53 7.94
N VAL A 251 -11.23 -12.12 6.88
CA VAL A 251 -10.61 -11.77 5.59
C VAL A 251 -10.79 -10.29 5.31
N LEU A 252 -9.71 -9.52 5.28
CA LEU A 252 -9.73 -8.11 4.90
C LEU A 252 -9.37 -7.97 3.43
N ALA A 253 -10.12 -7.13 2.72
CA ALA A 253 -9.84 -6.75 1.35
C ALA A 253 -10.40 -5.36 1.07
N SER A 254 -9.92 -4.73 -0.01
CA SER A 254 -10.55 -3.52 -0.53
C SER A 254 -11.97 -3.81 -1.01
N ALA A 255 -12.92 -2.93 -0.67
CA ALA A 255 -14.29 -3.01 -1.15
C ALA A 255 -14.36 -2.96 -2.69
N SER A 256 -13.52 -2.14 -3.32
CA SER A 256 -13.48 -2.04 -4.79
C SER A 256 -12.89 -3.29 -5.45
N ALA A 257 -11.96 -3.98 -4.78
CA ALA A 257 -11.44 -5.27 -5.25
C ALA A 257 -12.53 -6.35 -5.23
N TRP A 258 -13.32 -6.41 -4.15
CA TRP A 258 -14.44 -7.35 -4.05
C TRP A 258 -15.55 -7.02 -5.06
N GLN A 259 -15.97 -5.77 -5.16
CA GLN A 259 -16.98 -5.33 -6.14
C GLN A 259 -16.56 -5.65 -7.59
N ALA A 260 -15.27 -5.56 -7.88
CA ALA A 260 -14.74 -5.88 -9.20
C ALA A 260 -14.79 -7.37 -9.54
N ILE A 261 -15.07 -8.28 -8.60
CA ILE A 261 -15.04 -9.73 -8.85
C ILE A 261 -16.29 -10.48 -8.39
N GLN A 262 -17.05 -9.93 -7.44
CA GLN A 262 -18.22 -10.59 -6.86
C GLN A 262 -19.23 -10.99 -7.94
N GLY A 263 -19.77 -12.20 -7.82
CA GLY A 263 -20.77 -12.75 -8.73
C GLY A 263 -20.26 -13.16 -10.12
N LYS A 264 -19.00 -12.90 -10.47
CA LYS A 264 -18.45 -13.28 -11.79
C LYS A 264 -18.24 -14.79 -11.90
N ARG A 265 -18.64 -15.36 -13.03
CA ARG A 265 -18.50 -16.79 -13.36
C ARG A 265 -18.07 -16.96 -14.83
N GLY A 266 -17.61 -18.16 -15.17
CA GLY A 266 -17.27 -18.52 -16.56
C GLY A 266 -16.22 -17.60 -17.16
N LEU A 267 -16.40 -17.16 -18.40
CA LEU A 267 -15.44 -16.31 -19.11
C LEU A 267 -15.25 -14.94 -18.44
N ALA A 268 -16.26 -14.41 -17.75
CA ALA A 268 -16.15 -13.15 -17.03
C ALA A 268 -15.21 -13.26 -15.82
N ALA A 269 -15.19 -14.42 -15.15
CA ALA A 269 -14.24 -14.72 -14.08
C ALA A 269 -12.82 -14.94 -14.62
N VAL A 270 -12.68 -15.72 -15.70
CA VAL A 270 -11.37 -15.95 -16.35
C VAL A 270 -10.72 -14.63 -16.81
N LYS A 271 -11.50 -13.72 -17.40
CA LYS A 271 -11.03 -12.36 -17.80
C LYS A 271 -10.55 -11.50 -16.63
N ARG A 272 -10.93 -11.85 -15.40
CA ARG A 272 -10.48 -11.18 -14.16
C ARG A 272 -9.51 -12.05 -13.37
N ALA A 273 -8.97 -13.10 -13.99
CA ALA A 273 -8.04 -14.03 -13.37
C ALA A 273 -8.58 -14.70 -12.08
N ILE A 274 -9.91 -14.88 -12.01
CA ILE A 274 -10.61 -15.46 -10.86
C ILE A 274 -11.03 -16.89 -11.16
N LEU A 275 -10.88 -17.75 -10.16
CA LEU A 275 -11.42 -19.11 -10.11
C LEU A 275 -12.43 -19.19 -8.96
N PRO A 276 -13.75 -19.06 -9.21
CA PRO A 276 -14.76 -19.01 -8.14
C PRO A 276 -14.71 -20.21 -7.19
N ASP A 277 -14.34 -21.39 -7.69
CA ASP A 277 -14.20 -22.61 -6.90
C ASP A 277 -13.07 -22.55 -5.87
N LEU A 278 -12.17 -21.55 -5.92
CA LEU A 278 -11.18 -21.30 -4.88
C LEU A 278 -11.76 -20.58 -3.65
N PHE A 279 -12.87 -19.86 -3.81
CA PHE A 279 -13.48 -19.16 -2.70
C PHE A 279 -14.23 -20.13 -1.76
N PRO A 280 -14.05 -20.03 -0.44
CA PRO A 280 -14.86 -20.78 0.50
C PRO A 280 -16.30 -20.24 0.51
N HIS A 281 -17.27 -21.12 0.77
CA HIS A 281 -18.70 -20.78 0.71
C HIS A 281 -19.13 -19.73 1.75
N ASP A 282 -18.35 -19.58 2.82
CA ASP A 282 -18.58 -18.64 3.91
C ASP A 282 -17.80 -17.33 3.76
N LEU A 283 -17.07 -17.13 2.64
CA LEU A 283 -16.19 -15.98 2.45
C LEU A 283 -16.90 -14.65 2.72
N GLU A 284 -18.10 -14.46 2.16
CA GLU A 284 -18.88 -13.23 2.35
C GLU A 284 -19.21 -12.93 3.82
N LYS A 285 -19.32 -13.96 4.68
CA LYS A 285 -19.55 -13.77 6.12
C LYS A 285 -18.29 -13.33 6.87
N ARG A 286 -17.12 -13.71 6.36
CA ARG A 286 -15.80 -13.42 6.95
C ARG A 286 -15.13 -12.19 6.37
N LEU A 287 -15.64 -11.66 5.25
CA LEU A 287 -15.10 -10.49 4.58
C LEU A 287 -15.34 -9.21 5.41
N LYS A 288 -14.26 -8.47 5.65
CA LYS A 288 -14.26 -7.08 6.09
C LYS A 288 -13.75 -6.22 4.95
N LEU A 289 -14.68 -5.52 4.31
CA LEU A 289 -14.39 -4.68 3.16
C LEU A 289 -13.99 -3.28 3.63
N ILE A 290 -12.81 -2.83 3.19
CA ILE A 290 -12.34 -1.48 3.46
C ILE A 290 -12.75 -0.58 2.29
N GLU A 291 -13.68 0.35 2.53
CA GLU A 291 -14.23 1.21 1.48
C GLU A 291 -13.33 2.40 1.15
N ASN A 292 -12.78 3.05 2.18
CA ASN A 292 -12.04 4.29 2.04
C ASN A 292 -10.84 4.32 2.98
N PHE A 293 -9.75 4.92 2.50
CA PHE A 293 -8.52 5.11 3.27
C PHE A 293 -8.53 6.53 3.85
N HIS A 294 -8.69 6.62 5.18
CA HIS A 294 -8.85 7.88 5.91
C HIS A 294 -7.65 8.22 6.81
N GLY A 295 -6.71 7.29 6.96
CA GLY A 295 -5.51 7.49 7.77
C GLY A 295 -4.42 8.26 7.02
N SER A 296 -3.44 8.76 7.79
CA SER A 296 -2.25 9.43 7.27
C SER A 296 -1.53 8.55 6.26
N GLY A 297 -1.23 9.12 5.09
CA GLY A 297 -0.50 8.45 4.03
C GLY A 297 0.98 8.16 4.35
N PHE A 298 1.72 7.78 3.32
CA PHE A 298 3.18 7.61 3.38
C PHE A 298 3.80 8.03 2.05
N GLY A 299 4.68 9.04 2.09
CA GLY A 299 5.30 9.58 0.87
C GLY A 299 4.25 9.97 -0.19
N PRO A 300 4.29 9.39 -1.40
CA PRO A 300 3.36 9.71 -2.49
C PRO A 300 1.97 9.07 -2.33
N PHE A 301 1.78 8.20 -1.33
CA PHE A 301 0.46 7.70 -0.95
C PHE A 301 -0.17 8.72 -0.01
N THR A 302 -1.21 9.42 -0.45
CA THR A 302 -1.84 10.51 0.32
C THR A 302 -2.74 10.01 1.45
N SER A 303 -3.18 8.75 1.39
CA SER A 303 -3.99 8.13 2.43
C SER A 303 -3.61 6.67 2.65
N SER A 304 -3.95 6.16 3.82
CA SER A 304 -3.80 4.76 4.18
C SER A 304 -4.98 4.27 5.05
N HIS A 305 -5.06 2.96 5.28
CA HIS A 305 -5.92 2.40 6.32
C HIS A 305 -5.04 1.64 7.32
N ASP A 306 -5.06 2.09 8.57
CA ASP A 306 -4.36 1.41 9.66
C ASP A 306 -5.15 0.18 10.12
N VAL A 307 -4.57 -0.99 9.91
CA VAL A 307 -5.26 -2.28 10.11
C VAL A 307 -5.51 -2.56 11.59
N PHE A 308 -4.59 -2.13 12.46
CA PHE A 308 -4.63 -2.44 13.89
C PHE A 308 -4.86 -1.19 14.76
N GLY A 309 -4.74 0.01 14.16
CA GLY A 309 -4.91 1.28 14.86
C GLY A 309 -3.66 1.76 15.61
N ASP A 310 -2.55 1.04 15.47
CA ASP A 310 -1.27 1.35 16.11
C ASP A 310 -0.14 1.72 15.13
N GLY A 311 -0.49 1.87 13.85
CA GLY A 311 0.41 2.27 12.76
C GLY A 311 1.35 1.18 12.27
N SER A 312 1.34 -0.01 12.87
CA SER A 312 2.28 -1.10 12.57
C SER A 312 2.09 -1.70 11.17
N VAL A 313 0.84 -1.74 10.70
CA VAL A 313 0.46 -2.27 9.39
C VAL A 313 -0.57 -1.34 8.76
N ARG A 314 -0.17 -0.69 7.66
CA ARG A 314 -1.02 0.24 6.92
C ARG A 314 -1.28 -0.24 5.51
N MET A 315 -2.55 -0.34 5.13
CA MET A 315 -2.95 -0.61 3.75
C MET A 315 -2.78 0.63 2.89
N LEU A 316 -2.16 0.46 1.72
CA LEU A 316 -1.94 1.50 0.73
C LEU A 316 -2.62 1.11 -0.58
N ASP A 317 -3.15 2.11 -1.30
CA ASP A 317 -3.81 1.89 -2.59
C ASP A 317 -2.75 1.70 -3.69
N LEU A 318 -2.73 0.49 -4.24
CA LEU A 318 -1.87 0.06 -5.33
C LEU A 318 -2.71 -0.47 -6.51
N SER A 319 -3.90 0.10 -6.71
CA SER A 319 -4.80 -0.26 -7.80
C SER A 319 -4.13 -0.17 -9.17
N GLY A 320 -4.52 -1.06 -10.07
CA GLY A 320 -4.09 -1.04 -11.47
C GLY A 320 -3.94 -2.41 -12.07
N HIS A 321 -3.07 -3.25 -11.50
CA HIS A 321 -2.95 -4.65 -11.93
C HIS A 321 -4.26 -5.39 -11.71
N ALA A 322 -4.76 -5.38 -10.47
CA ALA A 322 -6.17 -5.64 -10.18
C ALA A 322 -6.87 -4.35 -9.75
N ALA A 323 -8.17 -4.27 -10.02
CA ALA A 323 -9.00 -3.17 -9.52
C ALA A 323 -9.05 -3.25 -8.00
N GLY A 324 -8.78 -2.13 -7.31
CA GLY A 324 -8.80 -2.09 -5.85
C GLY A 324 -7.65 -2.82 -5.16
N GLN A 325 -6.58 -3.18 -5.88
CA GLN A 325 -5.44 -3.87 -5.29
C GLN A 325 -4.80 -3.02 -4.18
N ILE A 326 -4.44 -3.68 -3.08
CA ILE A 326 -3.77 -3.04 -1.94
C ILE A 326 -2.36 -3.59 -1.75
N GLY A 327 -1.49 -2.75 -1.18
CA GLY A 327 -0.23 -3.17 -0.58
C GLY A 327 -0.21 -2.89 0.93
N LEU A 328 0.80 -3.42 1.62
CA LEU A 328 0.97 -3.23 3.06
C LEU A 328 2.31 -2.54 3.36
N LEU A 329 2.25 -1.40 4.02
CA LEU A 329 3.41 -0.78 4.65
C LEU A 329 3.50 -1.26 6.10
N LEU A 330 4.60 -1.96 6.40
CA LEU A 330 4.88 -2.57 7.69
C LEU A 330 5.95 -1.78 8.43
N GLN A 331 5.72 -1.51 9.71
CA GLN A 331 6.75 -1.07 10.64
C GLN A 331 7.38 -2.30 11.28
N ARG A 332 8.69 -2.47 11.09
CA ARG A 332 9.48 -3.61 11.59
C ARG A 332 10.61 -3.09 12.46
N GLU A 333 11.26 -3.99 13.19
CA GLU A 333 12.44 -3.65 13.99
C GLU A 333 13.61 -3.19 13.09
N GLU A 334 13.78 -3.82 11.93
CA GLU A 334 14.89 -3.51 11.01
C GLU A 334 14.60 -2.34 10.06
N GLY A 335 13.42 -1.71 10.17
CA GLY A 335 12.99 -0.62 9.29
C GLY A 335 11.57 -0.83 8.77
N ARG A 336 11.29 -0.34 7.55
CA ARG A 336 9.97 -0.47 6.93
C ARG A 336 10.03 -1.37 5.73
N SER A 337 9.03 -2.24 5.58
CA SER A 337 8.82 -3.03 4.36
C SER A 337 7.47 -2.65 3.73
N LEU A 338 7.45 -2.43 2.42
CA LEU A 338 6.26 -2.22 1.61
C LEU A 338 6.01 -3.45 0.74
N LEU A 339 5.03 -4.26 1.13
CA LEU A 339 4.53 -5.37 0.32
C LEU A 339 3.71 -4.78 -0.83
N ALA A 340 4.28 -4.79 -2.04
CA ALA A 340 3.71 -4.12 -3.21
C ALA A 340 2.76 -5.00 -4.03
N ALA A 341 2.64 -6.28 -3.65
CA ALA A 341 1.92 -7.28 -4.41
C ALA A 341 2.28 -7.19 -5.91
N ASP A 342 1.26 -7.14 -6.77
CA ASP A 342 1.38 -7.17 -8.22
C ASP A 342 1.40 -5.79 -8.87
N ALA A 343 1.61 -4.73 -8.09
CA ALA A 343 1.65 -3.36 -8.60
C ALA A 343 2.76 -3.19 -9.66
N VAL A 344 3.81 -3.99 -9.51
CA VAL A 344 4.92 -4.21 -10.43
C VAL A 344 5.37 -5.67 -10.28
N TRP A 345 5.86 -6.29 -11.34
CA TRP A 345 6.38 -7.67 -11.23
C TRP A 345 7.87 -7.72 -10.93
N THR A 346 8.66 -6.75 -11.40
CA THR A 346 10.10 -6.68 -11.13
C THR A 346 10.44 -5.41 -10.38
N SER A 347 11.38 -5.52 -9.44
CA SER A 347 11.84 -4.37 -8.67
C SER A 347 12.60 -3.36 -9.54
N ARG A 348 13.20 -3.81 -10.64
CA ARG A 348 13.82 -2.92 -11.63
C ARG A 348 12.80 -2.02 -12.34
N THR A 349 11.56 -2.49 -12.55
CA THR A 349 10.50 -1.70 -13.19
C THR A 349 10.23 -0.38 -12.46
N PHE A 350 10.16 -0.39 -11.13
CA PHE A 350 10.00 0.85 -10.37
C PHE A 350 11.33 1.57 -10.10
N ARG A 351 12.45 0.86 -9.93
CA ARG A 351 13.76 1.51 -9.66
C ARG A 351 14.25 2.37 -10.82
N GLU A 352 14.17 1.84 -12.04
CA GLU A 352 14.56 2.51 -13.27
C GLU A 352 13.39 3.26 -13.95
N ASP A 353 12.21 3.27 -13.30
CA ASP A 353 10.99 3.89 -13.82
C ASP A 353 10.63 3.44 -15.25
N LEU A 354 10.90 2.16 -15.56
CA LEU A 354 10.62 1.57 -16.86
C LEU A 354 9.13 1.64 -17.19
N PRO A 355 8.76 1.77 -18.48
CA PRO A 355 7.36 1.69 -18.89
C PRO A 355 6.82 0.27 -18.66
N LEU A 356 5.54 0.18 -18.27
CA LEU A 356 4.85 -1.10 -18.18
C LEU A 356 4.83 -1.79 -19.56
N THR A 357 5.17 -3.08 -19.59
CA THR A 357 5.21 -3.85 -20.83
C THR A 357 3.80 -4.02 -21.43
N PRO A 358 3.68 -4.30 -22.75
CA PRO A 358 2.39 -4.63 -23.34
C PRO A 358 1.69 -5.81 -22.66
N GLY A 359 2.45 -6.83 -22.22
CA GLY A 359 1.92 -8.00 -21.51
C GLY A 359 1.31 -7.64 -20.16
N PHE A 360 2.03 -6.85 -19.35
CA PHE A 360 1.49 -6.33 -18.09
C PHE A 360 0.22 -5.52 -18.33
N ARG A 361 0.24 -4.59 -19.30
CA ARG A 361 -0.89 -3.70 -19.59
C ARG A 361 -2.14 -4.46 -20.07
N TRP A 362 -1.95 -5.59 -20.75
CA TRP A 362 -3.04 -6.44 -21.20
C TRP A 362 -3.71 -7.21 -20.05
N LEU A 363 -2.92 -7.60 -19.04
CA LEU A 363 -3.42 -8.29 -17.84
C LEU A 363 -3.98 -7.33 -16.78
N ALA A 364 -3.51 -6.08 -16.77
CA ALA A 364 -3.93 -5.08 -15.81
C ALA A 364 -5.42 -4.69 -15.98
N ALA A 365 -6.14 -4.57 -14.86
CA ALA A 365 -7.49 -4.01 -14.82
C ALA A 365 -7.54 -2.55 -15.32
N SER A 366 -6.49 -1.77 -15.03
CA SER A 366 -6.30 -0.40 -15.50
C SER A 366 -4.82 -0.08 -15.67
N SER A 367 -4.36 0.02 -16.92
CA SER A 367 -2.96 0.39 -17.20
C SER A 367 -2.60 1.82 -16.78
N VAL A 368 -3.59 2.71 -16.68
CA VAL A 368 -3.40 4.09 -16.19
C VAL A 368 -3.13 4.08 -14.68
N GLU A 369 -3.99 3.43 -13.91
CA GLU A 369 -3.81 3.30 -12.45
C GLU A 369 -2.54 2.51 -12.12
N ALA A 370 -2.25 1.43 -12.86
CA ALA A 370 -1.02 0.67 -12.65
C ALA A 370 0.23 1.53 -12.85
N ASN A 371 0.23 2.42 -13.85
CA ASN A 371 1.35 3.33 -14.04
C ASN A 371 1.43 4.39 -12.92
N VAL A 372 0.30 4.85 -12.37
CA VAL A 372 0.28 5.71 -11.18
C VAL A 372 0.87 4.98 -9.97
N SER A 373 0.43 3.75 -9.70
CA SER A 373 0.96 2.91 -8.61
C SER A 373 2.46 2.65 -8.77
N LYS A 374 2.92 2.32 -9.98
CA LYS A 374 4.36 2.18 -10.31
C LYS A 374 5.13 3.47 -10.00
N LYS A 375 4.59 4.65 -10.37
CA LYS A 375 5.22 5.95 -10.10
C LYS A 375 5.31 6.24 -8.61
N LYS A 376 4.24 5.96 -7.84
CA LYS A 376 4.29 6.06 -6.37
C LYS A 376 5.37 5.16 -5.78
N LEU A 377 5.52 3.93 -6.27
CA LEU A 377 6.60 3.03 -5.82
C LEU A 377 8.00 3.56 -6.17
N HIS A 378 8.18 4.13 -7.37
CA HIS A 378 9.42 4.79 -7.76
C HIS A 378 9.75 5.98 -6.84
N GLU A 379 8.76 6.82 -6.53
CA GLU A 379 8.92 7.93 -5.62
C GLU A 379 9.25 7.47 -4.19
N VAL A 380 8.64 6.37 -3.71
CA VAL A 380 9.04 5.76 -2.42
C VAL A 380 10.49 5.31 -2.45
N PHE A 381 10.91 4.62 -3.51
CA PHE A 381 12.29 4.14 -3.66
C PHE A 381 13.31 5.28 -3.65
N VAL A 382 13.01 6.39 -4.32
CA VAL A 382 13.90 7.56 -4.39
C VAL A 382 13.93 8.34 -3.08
N GLN A 383 12.78 8.56 -2.44
CA GLN A 383 12.66 9.45 -1.28
C GLN A 383 12.91 8.73 0.05
N PHE A 384 12.66 7.42 0.12
CA PHE A 384 12.76 6.63 1.34
C PHE A 384 13.63 5.38 1.09
N PRO A 385 14.95 5.54 0.88
CA PRO A 385 15.85 4.44 0.50
C PRO A 385 15.96 3.31 1.54
N ASN A 386 15.54 3.60 2.79
CA ASN A 386 15.50 2.61 3.87
C ASN A 386 14.19 1.79 3.91
N VAL A 387 13.26 2.02 2.96
CA VAL A 387 12.05 1.22 2.82
C VAL A 387 12.33 0.09 1.84
N GLU A 388 12.18 -1.15 2.33
CA GLU A 388 12.24 -2.33 1.48
C GLU A 388 10.93 -2.49 0.69
N ILE A 389 10.95 -2.32 -0.63
CA ILE A 389 9.78 -2.59 -1.47
C ILE A 389 9.86 -4.04 -1.98
N ILE A 390 8.79 -4.82 -1.75
CA ILE A 390 8.71 -6.25 -2.03
C ILE A 390 7.56 -6.54 -3.01
N PRO A 391 7.83 -6.63 -4.34
CA PRO A 391 6.86 -7.11 -5.32
C PRO A 391 6.76 -8.64 -5.37
N THR A 392 5.56 -9.18 -5.67
CA THR A 392 5.28 -10.64 -5.60
C THR A 392 6.10 -11.48 -6.57
N HIS A 393 6.30 -11.01 -7.80
CA HIS A 393 6.82 -11.87 -8.87
C HIS A 393 8.27 -11.54 -9.26
N CYS A 394 9.00 -10.90 -8.35
CA CYS A 394 10.33 -10.37 -8.64
C CYS A 394 11.43 -11.41 -8.42
N PRO A 395 12.24 -11.77 -9.42
CA PRO A 395 13.35 -12.70 -9.25
C PRO A 395 14.39 -12.24 -8.21
N GLU A 396 14.61 -10.93 -8.09
CA GLU A 396 15.51 -10.38 -7.06
C GLU A 396 14.97 -10.63 -5.65
N ILE A 397 13.65 -10.52 -5.46
CA ILE A 397 13.02 -10.85 -4.18
C ILE A 397 13.06 -12.36 -3.94
N ALA A 398 12.76 -13.17 -4.96
CA ALA A 398 12.87 -14.62 -4.85
C ALA A 398 14.27 -15.07 -4.44
N ALA A 399 15.32 -14.50 -5.03
CA ALA A 399 16.70 -14.75 -4.67
C ALA A 399 17.01 -14.31 -3.23
N ARG A 400 16.55 -13.11 -2.83
CA ARG A 400 16.77 -12.58 -1.47
C ARG A 400 16.19 -13.49 -0.38
N TYR A 401 14.99 -14.02 -0.60
CA TYR A 401 14.30 -14.88 0.35
C TYR A 401 14.59 -16.38 0.12
N GLY A 402 15.45 -16.74 -0.85
CA GLY A 402 15.85 -18.12 -1.12
C GLY A 402 14.75 -19.01 -1.69
N PHE A 403 13.75 -18.43 -2.36
CA PHE A 403 12.55 -19.15 -2.81
C PHE A 403 12.84 -20.22 -3.84
N ASP A 404 13.73 -19.97 -4.81
CA ASP A 404 14.08 -20.96 -5.82
C ASP A 404 14.60 -22.26 -5.19
N VAL A 405 15.54 -22.13 -4.24
CA VAL A 405 16.17 -23.26 -3.55
C VAL A 405 15.14 -24.04 -2.74
N GLU A 406 14.29 -23.35 -1.99
CA GLU A 406 13.27 -23.99 -1.17
C GLU A 406 12.22 -24.71 -2.02
N VAL A 407 11.71 -24.04 -3.06
CA VAL A 407 10.69 -24.58 -3.96
C VAL A 407 11.22 -25.80 -4.69
N ASP A 408 12.42 -25.73 -5.27
CA ASP A 408 13.02 -26.85 -6.00
C ASP A 408 13.20 -28.06 -5.09
N ARG A 409 13.67 -27.86 -3.85
CA ARG A 409 13.79 -28.93 -2.85
C ARG A 409 12.44 -29.61 -2.59
N LEU A 410 11.39 -28.83 -2.38
CA LEU A 410 10.08 -29.34 -1.99
C LEU A 410 9.36 -30.03 -3.16
N LEU A 411 9.45 -29.49 -4.38
CA LEU A 411 8.91 -30.13 -5.58
C LEU A 411 9.61 -31.47 -5.87
N ASN A 412 10.94 -31.53 -5.70
CA ASN A 412 11.69 -32.77 -5.88
C ASN A 412 11.35 -33.82 -4.82
N SER A 413 11.18 -33.43 -3.56
CA SER A 413 10.77 -34.35 -2.49
C SER A 413 9.40 -34.96 -2.72
N ALA A 414 8.42 -34.15 -3.14
CA ALA A 414 7.08 -34.61 -3.47
C ALA A 414 7.05 -35.56 -4.69
N SER A 415 8.04 -35.46 -5.58
CA SER A 415 8.19 -36.33 -6.74
C SER A 415 8.83 -37.68 -6.39
N GLY A 416 9.64 -37.73 -5.33
CA GLY A 416 10.31 -38.95 -4.86
C GLY A 416 9.38 -39.94 -4.15
N ASP A 417 8.40 -39.44 -3.39
CA ASP A 417 7.41 -40.28 -2.69
C ASP A 417 6.42 -40.99 -3.64
N ALA A 418 6.32 -40.56 -4.90
CA ALA A 418 5.48 -41.19 -5.91
C ALA A 418 6.10 -42.48 -6.53
N ASN A 419 7.36 -42.82 -6.22
CA ASN A 419 8.08 -43.93 -6.85
C ASN A 419 8.28 -45.17 -5.97
N VAL A 420 7.71 -45.22 -4.75
CA VAL A 420 7.72 -46.43 -3.91
C VAL A 420 6.38 -47.17 -4.08
N GLY A 421 6.16 -47.74 -5.27
CA GLY A 421 4.89 -48.40 -5.57
C GLY A 421 4.75 -48.98 -6.97
N SER A 422 5.84 -49.39 -7.63
CA SER A 422 5.76 -50.28 -8.79
C SER A 422 6.25 -51.67 -8.41
N VAL A 423 5.29 -52.50 -7.99
CA VAL A 423 5.45 -53.95 -8.00
C VAL A 423 5.76 -54.36 -9.43
N THR A 424 6.95 -54.88 -9.65
CA THR A 424 7.38 -55.48 -10.91
C THR A 424 6.52 -56.70 -11.21
N CYS A 425 5.57 -56.58 -12.13
CA CYS A 425 5.00 -57.74 -12.82
C CYS A 425 6.01 -58.22 -13.85
N SER A 426 6.77 -59.25 -13.50
CA SER A 426 7.48 -60.12 -14.44
C SER A 426 6.46 -60.99 -15.19
N GLY A 427 6.29 -60.73 -16.49
CA GLY A 427 5.63 -61.64 -17.43
C GLY A 427 6.66 -62.60 -18.06
N PRO A 428 6.27 -63.84 -18.41
CA PRO A 428 7.21 -64.90 -18.74
C PRO A 428 7.75 -64.79 -20.17
N GLU A 429 8.98 -65.27 -20.33
CA GLU A 429 9.65 -65.50 -21.61
C GLU A 429 8.87 -66.49 -22.50
N ALA A 430 8.66 -66.13 -23.77
CA ALA A 430 8.78 -66.98 -24.95
C ALA A 430 8.84 -66.11 -26.21
#